data_AF-A0A382YXB3-F1
#
_entry.id   AF-A0A382YXB3-F1
#
_cell.length_a   1.000
_cell.length_b   1.000
_cell.length_c   1.000
_cell.angle_alpha   90.00
_cell.angle_beta   90.00
_cell.angle_gamma   90.00
#
_symmetry.space_group_name_H-M   'P 1'
#
loop_
_entity.id
_entity.type
_entity.pdbx_description
1 polymer ?
#
loop_
_entity_poly.entity_id
_entity_poly.type
_entity_poly.pdbx_seq_one_letter_code
_entity_poly.pdbx_strand_id
1 'polypeptide(L)' 'MKPNILFIVIDSLRADYCYGEKKTSVTPNIDFLINKGVYFKQAVSSID' A
#
# COMPACT_ATOMS: atom_id res chain seq x y z
N MET A 1 -22.21 -1.89 -15.99
CA MET A 1 -21.15 -0.87 -16.17
C MET A 1 -19.80 -1.54 -16.01
N LYS A 2 -18.82 -1.21 -16.86
CA LYS A 2 -17.43 -1.67 -16.70
C LYS A 2 -16.70 -0.68 -15.77
N PRO A 3 -16.05 -1.14 -14.69
CA PRO A 3 -15.30 -0.24 -13.81
C PRO A 3 -14.01 0.23 -14.48
N ASN A 4 -13.54 1.41 -14.08
CA ASN A 4 -12.20 1.89 -14.42
C ASN A 4 -11.19 1.28 -13.44
N ILE A 5 -10.00 0.95 -13.93
CA ILE A 5 -8.91 0.40 -13.12
C ILE A 5 -7.76 1.40 -13.12
N LEU A 6 -7.33 1.80 -11.93
CA LEU A 6 -6.13 2.60 -11.73
C LEU A 6 -5.08 1.74 -11.02
N PHE A 7 -3.91 1.57 -11.65
CA PHE A 7 -2.79 0.82 -11.11
C PHE A 7 -1.61 1.75 -10.86
N ILE A 8 -1.12 1.78 -9.62
CA ILE A 8 -0.04 2.66 -9.16
C ILE A 8 1.09 1.78 -8.64
N VAL A 9 2.31 2.03 -9.11
CA VAL A 9 3.55 1.41 -8.62
C VAL A 9 4.48 2.52 -8.18
N ILE A 10 5.12 2.35 -7.02
CA ILE A 10 6.00 3.34 -6.41
C ILE A 10 7.37 2.68 -6.24
N ASP A 11 8.41 3.34 -6.74
CA ASP A 11 9.78 2.85 -6.63
C ASP A 11 10.26 2.92 -5.17
N SER A 12 10.97 1.88 -4.73
CA SER A 12 11.68 1.80 -3.45
C SER A 12 10.81 2.04 -2.20
N LEU A 13 9.48 1.85 -2.31
CA LEU A 13 8.56 2.00 -1.19
C LEU A 13 8.58 0.75 -0.30
N ARG A 14 9.08 0.89 0.93
CA ARG A 14 9.07 -0.20 1.91
C ARG A 14 7.73 -0.27 2.64
N ALA A 15 7.22 -1.49 2.85
CA ALA A 15 5.90 -1.72 3.43
C ALA A 15 5.77 -1.21 4.89
N ASP A 16 6.85 -1.23 5.68
CA ASP A 16 6.86 -0.75 7.06
C ASP A 16 6.69 0.77 7.19
N TYR A 17 6.87 1.53 6.10
CA TYR A 17 6.49 2.95 6.03
C TYR A 17 5.01 3.17 5.68
N CYS A 18 4.24 2.13 5.37
CA CYS A 18 2.83 2.27 5.05
C CYS A 18 1.93 1.66 6.12
N TYR A 19 2.39 0.61 6.80
CA TYR A 19 1.55 -0.16 7.70
C TYR A 19 2.36 -0.84 8.81
N GLY A 20 1.77 -0.96 10.00
CA GLY A 20 2.33 -1.66 11.15
C GLY A 20 2.49 -0.76 12.38
N GLU A 21 2.65 -1.38 13.55
CA GLU A 21 2.70 -0.69 14.85
C GLU A 21 3.89 0.28 14.98
N LYS A 22 4.97 0.01 14.26
CA LYS A 22 6.21 0.81 14.28
C LYS A 22 6.25 1.89 13.19
N LYS A 23 5.18 2.05 12.40
CA LYS A 23 5.11 3.06 11.34
C LYS A 23 5.16 4.46 11.95
N THR A 24 6.14 5.27 11.57
CA THR A 24 6.29 6.68 12.00
C THR A 24 6.04 7.70 10.88
N SER A 25 5.89 7.24 9.64
CA SER A 25 5.66 8.04 8.45
C SER A 25 4.24 8.61 8.38
N VAL A 26 4.12 9.79 7.77
CA VAL A 26 2.83 10.46 7.53
C VAL A 26 2.36 10.14 6.11
N THR A 27 1.37 9.26 5.97
CA THR A 27 0.87 8.78 4.67
C THR A 27 -0.67 8.76 4.61
N PRO A 28 -1.35 9.90 4.83
CA PRO A 28 -2.80 9.93 5.08
C PRO A 28 -3.65 9.33 3.95
N ASN A 29 -3.22 9.46 2.70
CA ASN A 29 -3.94 8.88 1.56
C ASN A 29 -3.79 7.36 1.47
N ILE A 30 -2.60 6.83 1.77
CA ILE A 30 -2.36 5.37 1.82
C ILE A 30 -3.13 4.79 3.02
N ASP A 31 -3.11 5.48 4.16
CA ASP A 31 -3.86 5.08 5.35
C ASP A 31 -5.37 5.03 5.07
N PHE A 32 -5.90 6.03 4.36
CA PHE A 32 -7.28 6.04 3.91
C PHE A 32 -7.61 4.84 3.00
N LEU A 33 -6.75 4.54 2.02
CA LEU A 33 -6.94 3.40 1.12
C LEU A 33 -6.89 2.06 1.86
N ILE A 34 -5.99 1.90 2.83
CA ILE A 34 -5.91 0.70 3.68
C ILE A 34 -7.19 0.53 4.50
N ASN A 35 -7.68 1.62 5.12
CA ASN A 35 -8.88 1.58 5.96
C ASN A 35 -10.19 1.39 5.18
N LYS A 36 -10.21 1.73 3.89
CA LYS A 36 -11.39 1.60 3.01
C LYS A 36 -11.28 0.43 2.02
N GLY A 37 -10.16 -0.27 2.02
CA GLY A 37 -9.86 -1.33 1.08
C GLY A 37 -9.28 -2.56 1.78
N VAL A 38 -8.39 -3.25 1.06
CA VAL A 38 -7.73 -4.46 1.54
C VAL A 38 -6.23 -4.25 1.51
N TYR A 39 -5.57 -4.54 2.63
CA TYR A 39 -4.11 -4.55 2.74
C TYR A 39 -3.58 -5.98 2.80
N PHE A 40 -2.66 -6.31 1.91
CA PHE A 40 -2.03 -7.62 1.83
C PHE A 40 -0.72 -7.62 2.63
N LYS A 41 -0.73 -8.24 3.82
CA LYS A 41 0.44 -8.27 4.71
C LYS A 41 1.64 -9.05 4.14
N GLN A 42 1.39 -10.01 3.25
CA GLN A 42 2.39 -10.92 2.67
C GLN A 42 2.47 -10.79 1.14
N ALA A 43 2.43 -9.55 0.62
CA ALA A 43 2.68 -9.29 -0.79
C ALA A 43 4.20 -9.26 -1.05
N VAL A 44 4.71 -10.22 -1.82
CA VAL A 44 6.14 -10.40 -2.10
C VAL A 44 6.37 -10.25 -3.60
N SER A 45 7.34 -9.44 -3.99
CA SER A 45 7.78 -9.32 -5.39
C SER A 45 8.57 -10.56 -5.81
N SER A 46 8.56 -10.88 -7.09
CA SER A 46 9.35 -12.00 -7.64
C SER A 46 10.81 -11.63 -7.93
N ILE A 47 11.24 -10.44 -7.54
CA ILE A 47 12.57 -9.87 -7.79
C ILE A 47 13.24 -9.56 -6.44
N ASP A 48 14.55 -9.82 -6.37
CA ASP A 48 15.44 -9.39 -5.27
C ASP A 48 15.64 -7.87 -5.27
#